data_AF-A0A4V0HTE7-F1
#
_entry.id   AF-A0A4V0HTE7-F1
#
_cell.length_a   1.000
_cell.length_b   1.000
_cell.length_c   1.000
_cell.angle_alpha   90.00
_cell.angle_beta   90.00
_cell.angle_gamma   90.00
#
_symmetry.space_group_name_H-M   'P 1'
#
loop_
_entity.id
_entity.type
_entity.pdbx_description
1 polymer ?
#
loop_
_entity_poly.entity_id
_entity_poly.type
_entity_poly.pdbx_seq_one_letter_code
_entity_poly.pdbx_strand_id
1 'polypeptide(L)'
;MPVLQEFKKFILRGNVVDLAVGVVIGTAFTKIVDSLVADLFMPIVGVLTGGIDVSQMRFKLYGDAYLGWGKFAQSVLNFVIIGFCMFMVVKGINALHKYVLRDEAAAPPPEPTATEKLLTEIRDLLKEQKTKNG
;
A
#
# COMPACT_ATOMS: atom_id res chain seq x y z
N MET A 1 -2.67 9.15 -37.76
CA MET A 1 -3.60 8.65 -36.74
C MET A 1 -3.74 9.73 -35.69
N PRO A 2 -4.95 10.07 -35.20
CA PRO A 2 -5.12 11.19 -34.27
C PRO A 2 -4.56 10.81 -32.90
N VAL A 3 -3.70 11.67 -32.34
CA VAL A 3 -3.01 11.53 -31.03
C VAL A 3 -3.96 11.07 -29.90
N LEU A 4 -5.24 11.45 -29.97
CA LEU A 4 -6.28 11.05 -29.02
C LEU A 4 -6.51 9.52 -28.96
N GLN A 5 -6.40 8.82 -30.11
CA GLN A 5 -6.55 7.36 -30.17
C GLN A 5 -5.32 6.64 -29.61
N GLU A 6 -4.13 7.20 -29.79
CA GLU A 6 -2.88 6.69 -29.21
C GLU A 6 -2.87 6.89 -27.69
N PHE A 7 -3.32 8.04 -27.21
CA PHE A 7 -3.49 8.34 -25.79
C PHE A 7 -4.51 7.42 -25.13
N LYS A 8 -5.66 7.20 -25.76
CA LYS A 8 -6.66 6.22 -25.27
C LYS A 8 -6.06 4.80 -25.21
N LYS A 9 -5.33 4.36 -26.25
CA LYS A 9 -4.61 3.06 -26.24
C LYS A 9 -3.52 2.98 -25.17
N PHE A 10 -2.87 4.10 -24.85
CA PHE A 10 -1.85 4.17 -23.81
C PHE A 10 -2.45 4.03 -22.41
N ILE A 11 -3.52 4.78 -22.11
CA ILE A 11 -4.20 4.70 -20.81
C ILE A 11 -4.91 3.36 -20.64
N LEU A 12 -5.49 2.78 -21.70
CA LEU A 12 -6.15 1.48 -21.61
C LEU A 12 -5.18 0.30 -21.37
N ARG A 13 -3.86 0.52 -21.30
CA ARG A 13 -2.97 -0.49 -20.72
C ARG A 13 -3.26 -0.56 -19.22
N GLY A 14 -3.96 -1.60 -18.78
CA GLY A 14 -4.44 -1.76 -17.39
C GLY A 14 -3.38 -1.45 -16.32
N ASN A 15 -2.14 -1.89 -16.53
CA ASN A 15 -1.02 -1.61 -15.62
C ASN A 15 -0.74 -0.11 -15.37
N VAL A 16 -1.05 0.78 -16.33
CA VAL A 16 -0.82 2.23 -16.19
C VAL A 16 -1.90 2.89 -15.35
N VAL A 17 -3.16 2.49 -15.52
CA VAL A 17 -4.29 3.03 -14.75
C VAL A 17 -4.19 2.59 -13.29
N ASP A 18 -3.91 1.32 -13.03
CA ASP A 18 -3.78 0.80 -11.67
C ASP A 18 -2.60 1.45 -10.93
N LEU A 19 -1.47 1.64 -11.63
CA LEU A 19 -0.33 2.38 -11.09
C LEU A 19 -0.70 3.83 -10.78
N ALA A 20 -1.37 4.53 -11.70
CA ALA A 20 -1.76 5.93 -11.52
C ALA A 20 -2.71 6.10 -10.32
N VAL A 21 -3.71 5.22 -10.21
CA VAL A 21 -4.65 5.21 -9.07
C VAL A 21 -3.91 4.94 -7.77
N GLY A 22 -2.99 3.97 -7.74
CA GLY A 22 -2.17 3.66 -6.57
C GLY A 22 -1.33 4.85 -6.09
N VAL A 23 -0.69 5.59 -7.00
CA VAL A 23 0.12 6.78 -6.68
C VAL A 23 -0.76 7.92 -6.15
N VAL A 24 -1.90 8.19 -6.80
CA VAL A 24 -2.81 9.26 -6.37
C VAL A 24 -3.40 8.96 -4.99
N ILE A 25 -3.85 7.72 -4.76
CA ILE A 25 -4.37 7.31 -3.45
C ILE A 25 -3.27 7.34 -2.39
N GLY A 26 -2.07 6.84 -2.70
CA GLY A 26 -0.95 6.83 -1.76
C GLY A 26 -0.53 8.23 -1.30
N THR A 27 -0.47 9.18 -2.23
CA THR A 27 -0.15 10.58 -1.91
C THR A 27 -1.26 11.27 -1.12
N ALA A 28 -2.53 11.04 -1.45
CA ALA A 28 -3.67 11.57 -0.69
C ALA A 28 -3.73 10.98 0.73
N PHE A 29 -3.52 9.67 0.88
CA PHE A 29 -3.51 9.00 2.17
C PHE A 29 -2.37 9.49 3.07
N THR A 30 -1.16 9.65 2.52
CA THR A 30 -0.03 10.20 3.28
C THR A 30 -0.36 11.57 3.87
N LYS A 31 -1.00 12.45 3.10
CA LYS A 31 -1.44 13.77 3.59
C LYS A 31 -2.44 13.69 4.73
N ILE A 32 -3.35 12.71 4.72
CA ILE A 32 -4.31 12.49 5.81
C ILE A 32 -3.57 12.10 7.09
N VAL A 33 -2.57 11.21 6.97
CA VAL A 33 -1.74 10.82 8.12
C VAL A 33 -0.90 12.01 8.60
N ASP A 34 -0.28 12.76 7.69
CA ASP A 34 0.50 13.96 8.03
C ASP A 34 -0.35 14.98 8.82
N SER A 35 -1.58 15.24 8.38
CA SER A 35 -2.53 16.14 9.06
C SER A 35 -2.96 15.58 10.41
N LEU A 36 -3.21 14.28 10.53
CA LEU A 36 -3.48 13.64 11.83
C LEU A 36 -2.31 13.87 12.80
N VAL A 37 -1.07 13.72 12.35
CA VAL A 37 0.10 13.96 13.21
C VAL A 37 0.26 15.44 13.55
N ALA A 38 0.22 16.31 12.55
CA ALA A 38 0.46 17.74 12.72
C ALA A 38 -0.67 18.45 13.49
N ASP A 39 -1.93 18.09 13.22
CA ASP A 39 -3.09 18.84 13.70
C ASP A 39 -3.72 18.21 14.95
N LEU A 40 -3.54 16.91 15.19
CA LEU A 40 -4.09 16.22 16.38
C LEU A 40 -3.00 15.81 17.37
N PHE A 41 -1.90 15.19 16.93
CA PHE A 41 -0.86 14.73 17.86
C PHE A 41 0.04 15.86 18.36
N MET A 42 0.52 16.76 17.48
CA MET A 42 1.45 17.81 17.89
C MET A 42 0.86 18.77 18.95
N PRO A 43 -0.43 19.19 18.91
CA PRO A 43 -0.99 19.98 20.00
C PRO A 43 -0.98 19.26 21.35
N ILE A 44 -1.26 17.95 21.35
CA ILE A 44 -1.24 17.13 22.57
C ILE A 44 0.20 17.03 23.11
N VAL A 45 1.16 16.75 22.23
CA VAL A 45 2.60 16.74 22.59
C VAL A 45 3.03 18.11 23.12
N GLY A 46 2.61 19.19 22.46
CA GLY A 46 2.90 20.56 22.86
C GLY A 46 2.41 20.86 24.27
N VAL A 47 1.16 20.50 24.60
CA VAL A 47 0.59 20.65 25.96
C VAL A 47 1.39 19.85 26.98
N LEU A 48 1.77 18.60 26.67
CA LEU A 48 2.59 17.77 27.56
C LEU A 48 4.00 18.33 27.77
N THR A 49 4.58 19.00 26.78
CA THR A 49 5.88 19.67 26.87
C THR A 49 5.81 21.08 27.46
N GLY A 50 4.66 21.50 28.01
CA GLY A 50 4.49 22.80 28.66
C GLY A 50 4.19 23.96 27.71
N GLY A 51 3.57 23.69 26.56
CA GLY A 51 3.23 24.69 25.55
C GLY A 51 4.35 25.03 24.57
N ILE A 52 5.46 24.28 24.60
CA ILE A 52 6.53 24.47 23.62
C ILE A 52 6.13 23.79 22.31
N ASP A 53 6.09 24.57 21.24
CA ASP A 53 5.97 24.02 19.90
C ASP A 53 7.29 23.33 19.52
N VAL A 54 7.31 21.99 19.65
CA VAL A 54 8.46 21.15 19.32
C VAL A 54 8.90 21.40 17.87
N SER A 55 8.00 21.77 16.96
CA SER A 55 8.35 22.11 15.56
C SER A 55 9.26 23.33 15.46
N GLN A 56 9.14 24.28 16.39
CA GLN A 56 9.91 25.52 16.43
C GLN A 56 11.21 25.40 17.23
N MET A 57 11.48 24.24 17.84
CA MET A 57 12.72 24.01 18.57
C MET A 57 13.92 24.05 17.61
N ARG A 58 14.75 25.07 17.83
CA ARG A 58 15.95 25.35 17.03
C ARG A 58 17.12 25.72 17.94
N PHE A 59 18.30 25.21 17.62
CA PHE A 59 19.53 25.57 18.29
C PHE A 59 20.29 26.59 17.46
N LYS A 60 20.72 27.71 18.04
CA LYS A 60 21.53 28.71 17.34
C LYS A 60 22.96 28.19 17.26
N LEU A 61 23.51 28.05 16.06
CA LEU A 61 24.88 27.56 15.86
C LEU A 61 25.87 28.74 15.88
N TYR A 62 25.80 29.60 14.86
CA TYR A 62 26.67 30.76 14.72
C TYR A 62 26.04 31.81 13.78
N GLY A 63 26.17 33.10 14.08
CA GLY A 63 25.52 34.15 13.29
C GLY A 63 24.01 33.96 13.20
N ASP A 64 23.44 34.00 12.00
CA ASP A 64 22.02 33.75 11.72
C ASP A 64 21.69 32.29 11.34
N ALA A 65 22.63 31.36 11.56
CA ALA A 65 22.40 29.93 11.29
C ALA A 65 21.72 29.23 12.48
N TYR A 66 20.59 28.57 12.21
CA TYR A 66 19.81 27.80 13.19
C TYR A 66 19.69 26.33 12.76
N LEU A 67 19.93 25.41 13.70
CA LEU A 67 19.66 23.98 13.53
C LEU A 67 18.26 23.66 14.08
N GLY A 68 17.28 23.52 13.18
CA GLY A 68 15.90 23.17 13.52
C GLY A 68 15.70 21.68 13.77
N TRP A 69 16.16 21.16 14.91
CA TRP A 69 15.98 19.74 15.26
C TRP A 69 14.51 19.37 15.54
N GLY A 70 13.69 20.35 15.89
CA GLY A 70 12.26 20.20 16.10
C GLY A 70 11.51 19.61 14.90
N LYS A 71 11.74 20.20 13.71
CA LYS A 71 11.16 19.68 12.44
C LYS A 71 11.64 18.28 12.12
N PHE A 72 12.89 17.96 12.43
CA PHE A 72 13.42 16.62 12.21
C PHE A 72 12.73 15.60 13.12
N ALA A 73 12.56 15.90 14.42
CA ALA A 73 11.83 15.05 15.35
C ALA A 73 10.37 14.85 14.90
N GLN A 74 9.72 15.91 14.41
CA GLN A 74 8.38 15.81 13.82
C GLN A 74 8.35 14.87 12.60
N SER A 75 9.31 14.97 11.68
CA SER A 75 9.39 14.07 10.52
C SER A 75 9.65 12.61 10.91
N VAL A 76 10.47 12.37 11.92
CA VAL A 76 10.72 11.02 12.46
C VAL A 76 9.44 10.44 13.07
N LEU A 77 8.72 11.23 13.89
CA LEU A 77 7.45 10.81 14.46
C LEU A 77 6.42 10.49 13.38
N ASN A 78 6.32 11.35 12.36
CA ASN A 78 5.42 11.13 11.23
C ASN A 78 5.75 9.83 10.48
N PHE A 79 7.02 9.58 10.18
CA PHE A 79 7.45 8.33 9.54
C PHE A 79 7.06 7.08 10.35
N VAL A 80 7.24 7.13 11.68
CA VAL A 80 6.85 6.04 12.59
C VAL A 80 5.33 5.81 12.55
N ILE A 81 4.53 6.89 12.56
CA ILE A 81 3.07 6.80 12.52
C ILE A 81 2.58 6.29 11.17
N ILE A 82 3.11 6.80 10.05
CA ILE A 82 2.78 6.30 8.70
C ILE A 82 3.12 4.81 8.60
N GLY A 83 4.30 4.39 9.05
CA GLY A 83 4.72 2.99 9.06
C GLY A 83 3.77 2.12 9.90
N PHE A 84 3.35 2.62 11.07
CA PHE A 84 2.40 1.92 11.94
C PHE A 84 1.00 1.83 11.32
N CYS A 85 0.50 2.89 10.70
CA CYS A 85 -0.77 2.89 9.97
C CYS A 85 -0.72 1.90 8.79
N MET A 86 0.37 1.91 8.01
CA MET A 86 0.58 0.95 6.92
C MET A 86 0.61 -0.49 7.44
N PHE A 87 1.29 -0.75 8.57
CA PHE A 87 1.28 -2.04 9.22
C PHE A 87 -0.12 -2.48 9.64
N MET A 88 -0.92 -1.58 10.23
CA MET A 88 -2.31 -1.87 10.59
C MET A 88 -3.16 -2.22 9.37
N VAL A 89 -3.02 -1.49 8.26
CA VAL A 89 -3.74 -1.77 7.02
C VAL A 89 -3.35 -3.14 6.45
N VAL A 90 -2.06 -3.44 6.36
CA VAL A 90 -1.57 -4.75 5.90
C VAL A 90 -2.06 -5.87 6.81
N LYS A 91 -2.03 -5.66 8.13
CA LYS A 91 -2.58 -6.60 9.11
C LYS A 91 -4.09 -6.78 8.93
N GLY A 92 -4.84 -5.71 8.65
CA GLY A 92 -6.27 -5.74 8.38
C GLY A 92 -6.61 -6.52 7.11
N ILE A 93 -5.87 -6.29 6.02
CA ILE A 93 -6.02 -7.03 4.77
C ILE A 93 -5.67 -8.51 4.98
N ASN A 94 -4.56 -8.80 5.65
CA ASN A 94 -4.17 -10.18 5.96
C ASN A 94 -5.18 -10.89 6.87
N ALA A 95 -5.75 -10.18 7.83
CA ALA A 95 -6.82 -10.70 8.67
C ALA A 95 -8.08 -10.96 7.83
N LEU A 96 -8.51 -10.01 7.00
CA LEU A 96 -9.67 -10.16 6.13
C LEU A 96 -9.50 -11.29 5.12
N HIS A 97 -8.34 -11.40 4.45
CA HIS A 97 -8.02 -12.55 3.60
C HIS A 97 -8.14 -13.86 4.37
N LYS A 98 -7.62 -13.92 5.60
CA LYS A 98 -7.78 -15.10 6.45
C LYS A 98 -9.24 -15.37 6.83
N TYR A 99 -10.10 -14.36 6.97
CA TYR A 99 -11.53 -14.55 7.22
C TYR A 99 -12.27 -15.02 5.95
N VAL A 100 -12.05 -14.36 4.81
CA VAL A 100 -12.68 -14.69 3.52
C VAL A 100 -12.26 -16.08 3.03
N LEU A 101 -10.97 -16.44 3.11
CA LEU A 101 -10.47 -17.77 2.74
C LEU A 101 -10.95 -18.89 3.68
N ARG A 102 -11.31 -18.56 4.93
CA ARG A 102 -11.83 -19.54 5.89
C ARG A 102 -13.32 -19.79 5.69
N ASP A 103 -14.05 -18.80 5.20
CA ASP A 103 -15.44 -18.98 4.75
C ASP A 103 -15.50 -19.70 3.39
N GLU A 104 -14.52 -19.49 2.51
CA GLU A 104 -14.39 -20.23 1.25
C GLU A 104 -13.96 -21.69 1.45
N ALA A 105 -13.35 -22.04 2.59
CA ALA A 105 -13.11 -23.44 2.97
C ALA A 105 -14.40 -24.20 3.37
N ALA A 106 -15.51 -23.49 3.59
CA ALA A 106 -16.84 -24.08 3.73
C ALA A 106 -17.64 -24.07 2.41
N ALA A 107 -17.15 -23.39 1.37
CA ALA A 107 -17.62 -23.58 0.01
C ALA A 107 -16.88 -24.78 -0.61
N PRO A 108 -17.53 -25.62 -1.43
CA PRO A 108 -16.81 -26.61 -2.21
C PRO A 108 -15.72 -25.89 -3.02
N PRO A 109 -14.51 -26.45 -3.14
CA PRO A 109 -13.41 -25.81 -3.85
C PRO A 109 -13.88 -25.30 -5.21
N PRO A 110 -13.46 -24.09 -5.63
CA PRO A 110 -13.89 -23.50 -6.88
C PRO A 110 -13.74 -24.55 -7.98
N GLU A 111 -14.84 -24.79 -8.73
CA GLU A 111 -14.77 -25.75 -9.82
C GLU A 111 -13.58 -25.41 -10.70
N PRO A 112 -12.73 -26.41 -11.05
CA PRO A 112 -11.56 -26.14 -11.87
C PRO A 112 -11.99 -25.37 -13.11
N THR A 113 -11.30 -24.26 -13.35
CA THR A 113 -11.55 -23.39 -14.50
C THR A 113 -11.47 -24.22 -15.79
N ALA A 114 -12.13 -23.78 -16.85
CA ALA A 114 -12.10 -24.51 -18.13
C ALA A 114 -10.67 -24.84 -18.58
N THR A 115 -9.73 -23.93 -18.32
CA THR A 115 -8.30 -24.14 -18.57
C THR A 115 -7.69 -25.24 -17.69
N GLU A 116 -8.00 -25.27 -16.40
CA GLU A 116 -7.50 -26.32 -15.49
C GLU A 116 -8.09 -27.70 -15.83
N LYS A 117 -9.36 -27.76 -16.25
CA LYS A 117 -9.98 -28.99 -16.78
C LYS A 117 -9.25 -29.47 -18.04
N LEU A 118 -9.04 -28.59 -19.01
CA LEU A 118 -8.30 -28.91 -20.23
C LEU A 118 -6.86 -29.33 -19.94
N LEU A 119 -6.17 -28.68 -19.01
CA LEU A 119 -4.81 -29.06 -18.62
C LEU A 119 -4.77 -30.43 -17.92
N THR A 120 -5.80 -30.78 -17.17
CA THR A 120 -5.93 -32.10 -16.54
C THR A 120 -6.17 -33.18 -17.58
N GLU A 121 -7.07 -32.94 -18.54
CA GLU A 121 -7.32 -33.83 -19.67
C GLU A 121 -6.05 -34.01 -20.53
N ILE A 122 -5.33 -32.94 -20.85
CA ILE A 122 -4.07 -33.00 -21.60
C ILE A 122 -3.03 -33.82 -20.82
N ARG A 123 -2.89 -33.63 -19.50
CA ARG A 123 -1.96 -34.41 -18.68
C ARG A 123 -2.29 -35.90 -18.74
N ASP A 124 -3.56 -36.24 -18.64
CA ASP A 124 -4.01 -37.64 -18.60
C ASP A 124 -3.84 -38.31 -19.98
N LEU A 125 -4.16 -37.60 -21.07
CA LEU A 125 -3.88 -38.04 -22.45
C LEU A 125 -2.38 -38.23 -22.72
N LEU A 126 -1.52 -37.34 -22.20
CA LEU A 126 -0.07 -37.48 -22.33
C LEU A 126 0.47 -38.69 -21.54
N LYS A 127 -0.12 -38.99 -20.38
CA LYS A 127 0.25 -40.17 -19.58
C LYS A 127 -0.15 -41.47 -20.29
N GLU A 128 -1.34 -41.51 -20.89
CA GLU A 128 -1.76 -42.64 -21.73
C GLU A 128 -0.84 -42.83 -22.94
N GLN A 129 -0.51 -41.75 -23.66
CA GLN A 129 0.43 -41.83 -24.80
C GLN A 129 1.81 -42.34 -24.38
N LYS A 130 2.34 -41.89 -23.24
CA LYS A 130 3.63 -42.38 -22.73
C LYS A 130 3.61 -43.87 -22.38
N THR A 131 2.47 -44.37 -21.89
CA THR A 131 2.29 -45.78 -21.53
C THR A 131 2.09 -46.66 -22.77
N LYS A 132 1.57 -46.09 -23.87
CA LYS A 132 1.33 -46.80 -25.15
C LYS A 132 2.57 -46.84 -26.06
N ASN A 133 3.50 -45.90 -25.88
CA ASN A 133 4.73 -45.77 -26.68
C ASN A 133 6.00 -46.28 -25.97
N GLY A 134 5.89 -46.80 -24.75
CA GLY A 134 6.97 -47.48 -24.01
C GLY A 134 6.73 -48.97 -23.98
#